data_AF-J9G060-F1
#
_entry.id   AF-J9G060-F1
#
_cell.length_a   1.000
_cell.length_b   1.000
_cell.length_c   1.000
_cell.angle_alpha   90.00
_cell.angle_beta   90.00
_cell.angle_gamma   90.00
#
_symmetry.space_group_name_H-M   'P 1'
#
loop_
_entity.id
_entity.type
_entity.pdbx_description
1 polymer ?
#
loop_
_entity_poly.entity_id
_entity_poly.type
_entity_poly.pdbx_seq_one_letter_code
_entity_poly.pdbx_strand_id
1 'polypeptide(L)'
;MAKNVKKNHRTSSLSRPQGTRIVKQSFLIVCEGICTEPDYFRAFRMTTATIKAVGQGMNTISLVNKAISIRDTDIKKKRIYDQCWVVFDKDDFPASDFNQAIALAERNGFRVAYSNQAFEYWFLLHFNLYRGPIHRNSYANMLTKLTGLTYSKAEGFGAKLYNRLLHLQPQAIKNATAVIK
;
A
#
# COMPACT_ATOMS: atom_id res chain seq x y z
N MET A 1 5.23 75.93 -20.47
CA MET A 1 6.32 75.10 -19.93
C MET A 1 5.72 74.05 -19.00
N ALA A 2 5.72 72.78 -19.43
CA ALA A 2 5.02 71.69 -18.74
C ALA A 2 5.84 71.14 -17.56
N LYS A 3 5.22 71.02 -16.38
CA LYS A 3 5.82 70.42 -15.19
C LYS A 3 5.85 68.89 -15.33
N ASN A 4 7.06 68.34 -15.24
CA ASN A 4 7.35 66.92 -15.33
C ASN A 4 6.91 66.20 -14.05
N VAL A 5 5.93 65.30 -14.12
CA VAL A 5 5.48 64.49 -12.97
C VAL A 5 6.33 63.23 -12.89
N LYS A 6 7.21 63.15 -11.89
CA LYS A 6 7.99 61.95 -11.58
C LYS A 6 7.04 60.83 -11.13
N LYS A 7 6.96 59.74 -11.89
CA LYS A 7 6.31 58.49 -11.46
C LYS A 7 7.10 57.89 -10.30
N ASN A 8 6.47 57.85 -9.12
CA ASN A 8 7.01 57.25 -7.91
C ASN A 8 7.07 55.71 -8.08
N HIS A 9 8.29 55.17 -8.05
CA HIS A 9 8.57 53.76 -8.33
C HIS A 9 8.70 52.93 -7.04
N ARG A 10 7.76 53.02 -6.10
CA ARG A 10 7.81 52.21 -4.87
C ARG A 10 6.42 51.90 -4.32
N THR A 11 5.94 50.70 -4.59
CA THR A 11 5.23 49.81 -3.64
C THR A 11 4.76 48.52 -4.34
N SER A 12 5.68 47.75 -4.93
CA SER A 12 5.42 46.31 -5.10
C SER A 12 5.91 45.63 -3.82
N SER A 13 4.98 45.31 -2.91
CA SER A 13 5.28 44.44 -1.78
C SER A 13 5.75 43.09 -2.32
N LEU A 14 7.06 42.86 -2.30
CA LEU A 14 7.69 41.57 -2.56
C LEU A 14 7.46 40.66 -1.34
N SER A 15 6.20 40.35 -1.04
CA SER A 15 5.89 39.28 -0.10
C SER A 15 6.13 37.97 -0.85
N ARG A 16 7.17 37.24 -0.43
CA ARG A 16 7.43 35.89 -0.92
C ARG A 16 6.25 35.04 -0.42
N PRO A 17 5.51 34.32 -1.29
CA PRO A 17 4.50 33.40 -0.81
C PRO A 17 5.17 32.45 0.18
N GLN A 18 4.73 32.47 1.45
CA GLN A 18 5.13 31.45 2.41
C GLN A 18 4.64 30.12 1.83
N GLY A 19 5.58 29.28 1.40
CA GLY A 19 5.23 28.00 0.80
C GLY A 19 4.41 27.19 1.79
N THR A 20 3.16 26.91 1.45
CA THR A 20 2.35 25.91 2.13
C THR A 20 3.07 24.57 2.00
N ARG A 21 3.74 24.13 3.06
CA ARG A 21 4.35 22.80 3.10
C ARG A 21 3.22 21.78 3.13
N ILE A 22 3.04 21.06 2.02
CA ILE A 22 2.15 19.90 1.99
C ILE A 22 2.72 18.87 2.97
N VAL A 23 2.00 18.61 4.06
CA VAL A 23 2.34 17.56 5.02
C VAL A 23 2.09 16.23 4.31
N LYS A 24 3.15 15.45 4.07
CA LYS A 24 3.01 14.12 3.47
C LYS A 24 2.36 13.18 4.48
N GLN A 25 1.34 12.44 4.06
CA GLN A 25 0.81 11.36 4.88
C GLN A 25 1.84 10.24 5.04
N SER A 26 1.89 9.62 6.22
CA SER A 26 2.86 8.59 6.56
C SER A 26 2.16 7.28 6.89
N PHE A 27 2.63 6.19 6.29
CA PHE A 27 2.02 4.87 6.39
C PHE A 27 3.03 3.85 6.94
N LEU A 28 2.62 3.09 7.95
CA LEU A 28 3.22 1.82 8.31
C LEU A 28 2.36 0.69 7.74
N ILE A 29 2.95 -0.22 6.97
CA ILE A 29 2.27 -1.38 6.39
C ILE A 29 3.03 -2.64 6.82
N VAL A 30 2.40 -3.50 7.61
CA VAL A 30 3.00 -4.75 8.11
C VAL A 30 2.36 -5.91 7.36
N CYS A 31 3.17 -6.63 6.58
CA CYS A 31 2.72 -7.69 5.69
C CYS A 31 3.06 -9.07 6.24
N GLU A 32 2.18 -10.03 5.96
CA GLU A 32 2.40 -11.46 6.22
C GLU A 32 3.63 -11.97 5.49
N GLY A 33 3.68 -11.84 4.16
CA GLY A 33 4.82 -12.25 3.35
C GLY A 33 6.06 -11.38 3.57
N ILE A 34 7.23 -11.99 3.38
CA ILE A 34 8.53 -11.34 3.59
C ILE A 34 8.89 -10.40 2.42
N CYS A 35 8.61 -10.83 1.19
CA CYS A 35 9.11 -10.17 -0.03
C CYS A 35 7.99 -9.51 -0.85
N THR A 36 7.03 -10.29 -1.34
CA THR A 36 6.08 -9.87 -2.40
C THR A 36 5.32 -8.59 -2.06
N GLU A 37 4.61 -8.57 -0.94
CA GLU A 37 3.77 -7.44 -0.53
C GLU A 37 4.61 -6.24 -0.09
N PRO A 38 5.64 -6.39 0.77
CA PRO A 38 6.52 -5.28 1.12
C PRO A 38 7.20 -4.65 -0.10
N ASP A 39 7.69 -5.44 -1.05
CA ASP A 39 8.30 -4.94 -2.29
C ASP A 39 7.28 -4.18 -3.14
N TYR A 40 6.06 -4.73 -3.27
CA TYR A 40 4.96 -4.10 -4.00
C TYR A 40 4.62 -2.72 -3.42
N PHE A 41 4.39 -2.62 -2.10
CA PHE A 41 4.04 -1.35 -1.45
C PHE A 41 5.20 -0.35 -1.42
N ARG A 42 6.45 -0.81 -1.25
CA ARG A 42 7.64 0.07 -1.32
C ARG A 42 7.84 0.68 -2.71
N ALA A 43 7.30 0.07 -3.77
CA ALA A 43 7.41 0.59 -5.13
C ALA A 43 6.48 1.79 -5.40
N PHE A 44 5.54 2.11 -4.50
CA PHE A 44 4.61 3.21 -4.69
C PHE A 44 5.34 4.56 -4.75
N ARG A 45 5.20 5.26 -5.88
CA ARG A 45 5.80 6.58 -6.08
C ARG A 45 4.75 7.68 -5.89
N MET A 46 4.67 8.20 -4.66
CA MET A 46 3.72 9.27 -4.30
C MET A 46 4.46 10.50 -3.78
N THR A 47 4.11 11.69 -4.27
CA THR A 47 4.68 12.96 -3.76
C THR A 47 4.05 13.35 -2.43
N THR A 48 2.81 12.91 -2.18
CA THR A 48 1.97 13.28 -1.04
C THR A 48 2.01 12.29 0.13
N ALA A 49 2.73 11.17 -0.01
CA ALA A 49 2.79 10.13 1.01
C ALA A 49 4.18 9.50 1.16
N THR A 50 4.46 8.94 2.33
CA THR A 50 5.62 8.09 2.62
C THR A 50 5.16 6.75 3.18
N ILE A 51 5.78 5.66 2.72
CA ILE A 51 5.40 4.29 3.10
C ILE A 51 6.60 3.59 3.70
N LYS A 52 6.41 3.02 4.89
CA LYS A 52 7.27 1.98 5.46
C LYS A 52 6.51 0.66 5.38
N ALA A 53 6.90 -0.21 4.46
CA ALA A 53 6.36 -1.57 4.39
C ALA A 53 7.38 -2.59 4.90
N VAL A 54 6.94 -3.51 5.75
CA VAL A 54 7.78 -4.54 6.38
C VAL A 54 7.10 -5.90 6.29
N GLY A 55 7.84 -6.93 5.89
CA GLY A 55 7.38 -8.32 5.88
C GLY A 55 7.81 -9.06 7.13
N GLN A 56 7.00 -10.00 7.63
CA GLN A 56 7.30 -10.70 8.89
C GLN A 56 7.36 -12.23 8.79
N GLY A 57 6.80 -12.85 7.74
CA GLY A 57 6.67 -14.30 7.68
C GLY A 57 5.76 -14.86 8.79
N MET A 58 4.75 -14.09 9.18
CA MET A 58 3.82 -14.38 10.28
C MET A 58 2.38 -14.22 9.78
N ASN A 59 1.44 -14.93 10.38
CA ASN A 59 0.04 -14.91 9.96
C ASN A 59 -0.90 -14.38 11.05
N THR A 60 -2.11 -13.99 10.64
CA THR A 60 -3.27 -13.73 11.51
C THR A 60 -2.95 -12.93 12.80
N ILE A 61 -3.26 -13.46 13.98
CA ILE A 61 -3.10 -12.80 15.28
C ILE A 61 -1.62 -12.52 15.58
N SER A 62 -0.71 -13.44 15.22
CA SER A 62 0.72 -13.27 15.46
C SER A 62 1.30 -12.08 14.70
N LEU A 63 0.86 -11.90 13.44
CA LEU A 63 1.21 -10.74 12.63
C LEU A 63 0.71 -9.43 13.25
N VAL A 64 -0.53 -9.41 13.73
CA VAL A 64 -1.12 -8.21 14.35
C VAL A 64 -0.36 -7.82 15.63
N ASN A 65 -0.06 -8.79 16.50
CA ASN A 65 0.77 -8.54 17.69
C ASN A 65 2.15 -8.00 17.32
N LYS A 66 2.75 -8.55 16.25
CA LYS A 66 4.03 -8.04 15.75
C LYS A 66 3.92 -6.62 15.20
N ALA A 67 2.83 -6.30 14.50
CA ALA A 67 2.57 -4.97 13.97
C ALA A 67 2.46 -3.93 15.09
N ILE A 68 1.74 -4.24 16.17
CA ILE A 68 1.65 -3.41 17.39
C ILE A 68 3.05 -3.16 17.96
N SER A 69 3.84 -4.23 18.15
CA SER A 69 5.21 -4.13 18.66
C SER A 69 6.12 -3.24 17.79
N ILE A 70 6.02 -3.35 16.46
CA ILE A 70 6.78 -2.51 15.52
C ILE A 70 6.37 -1.04 15.66
N ARG A 71 5.07 -0.75 15.64
CA ARG A 71 4.54 0.62 15.80
C ARG A 71 5.00 1.23 17.12
N ASP A 72 4.85 0.51 18.23
CA ASP A 72 5.17 1.02 19.56
C ASP A 72 6.69 1.26 19.72
N THR A 73 7.51 0.42 19.08
CA THR A 73 8.96 0.62 19.00
C THR A 73 9.33 1.87 18.20
N ASP A 74 8.64 2.13 17.08
CA ASP A 74 8.85 3.33 16.27
C ASP A 74 8.39 4.59 17.00
N ILE A 75 7.28 4.54 17.75
CA ILE A 75 6.81 5.64 18.60
C ILE A 75 7.88 6.01 19.64
N LYS A 76 8.50 5.03 20.30
CA LYS A 76 9.63 5.26 21.23
C LYS A 76 10.81 5.96 20.54
N LYS A 77 10.99 5.75 19.24
CA LYS A 77 11.99 6.41 18.39
C LYS A 77 11.50 7.73 17.77
N LYS A 78 10.37 8.28 18.26
CA LYS A 78 9.72 9.51 17.76
C LYS A 78 9.30 9.43 16.30
N ARG A 79 8.97 8.23 15.80
CA ARG A 79 8.40 8.00 14.46
C ARG A 79 6.94 7.61 14.62
N ILE A 80 6.04 8.54 14.29
CA ILE A 80 4.60 8.36 14.35
C ILE A 80 4.09 8.32 12.91
N TYR A 81 3.17 7.40 12.63
CA TYR A 81 2.54 7.23 11.33
C TYR A 81 1.10 7.73 11.38
N ASP A 82 0.65 8.42 10.34
CA ASP A 82 -0.75 8.84 10.19
C ASP A 82 -1.68 7.64 10.03
N GLN A 83 -1.18 6.57 9.41
CA GLN A 83 -1.93 5.33 9.21
C GLN A 83 -1.05 4.11 9.44
N CYS A 84 -1.59 3.13 10.16
CA CYS A 84 -0.99 1.82 10.35
C CYS A 84 -1.90 0.75 9.73
N TRP A 85 -1.33 -0.13 8.91
CA TRP A 85 -2.03 -1.19 8.18
C TRP A 85 -1.40 -2.54 8.47
N VAL A 86 -2.25 -3.57 8.57
CA VAL A 86 -1.83 -4.98 8.55
C VAL A 86 -2.38 -5.62 7.28
N VAL A 87 -1.51 -6.33 6.55
CA VAL A 87 -1.84 -6.98 5.28
C VAL A 87 -1.56 -8.46 5.39
N PHE A 88 -2.58 -9.29 5.23
CA PHE A 88 -2.46 -10.74 5.37
C PHE A 88 -3.37 -11.51 4.42
N ASP A 89 -3.02 -12.76 4.20
CA ASP A 89 -3.75 -13.66 3.32
C ASP A 89 -4.74 -14.47 4.16
N LYS A 90 -5.96 -14.68 3.65
CA LYS A 90 -6.91 -15.59 4.33
C LYS A 90 -6.40 -17.03 4.29
N ASP A 91 -5.77 -17.42 3.18
CA ASP A 91 -5.28 -18.77 2.92
C ASP A 91 -6.32 -19.86 3.30
N ASP A 92 -5.85 -20.95 3.92
CA ASP A 92 -6.67 -22.00 4.51
C ASP A 92 -6.94 -21.76 6.02
N PHE A 93 -6.71 -20.55 6.54
CA PHE A 93 -6.96 -20.27 7.95
C PHE A 93 -8.45 -20.36 8.31
N PRO A 94 -8.76 -20.89 9.52
CA PRO A 94 -10.12 -20.89 10.05
C PRO A 94 -10.72 -19.48 10.06
N ALA A 95 -12.01 -19.37 9.75
CA ALA A 95 -12.71 -18.08 9.76
C ALA A 95 -12.66 -17.42 11.14
N SER A 96 -12.63 -18.21 12.22
CA SER A 96 -12.47 -17.70 13.59
C SER A 96 -11.20 -16.90 13.76
N ASP A 97 -10.06 -17.45 13.35
CA ASP A 97 -8.74 -16.88 13.60
C ASP A 97 -8.52 -15.65 12.73
N PHE A 98 -8.98 -15.72 11.49
CA PHE A 98 -8.99 -14.61 10.55
C PHE A 98 -9.82 -13.43 11.06
N ASN A 99 -11.06 -13.68 11.51
CA ASN A 99 -11.93 -12.64 12.05
C ASN A 99 -11.41 -12.07 13.38
N GLN A 100 -10.81 -12.91 14.22
CA GLN A 100 -10.16 -12.47 15.46
C GLN A 100 -8.95 -11.56 15.17
N ALA A 101 -8.16 -11.87 14.14
CA ALA A 101 -7.04 -11.02 13.71
C ALA A 101 -7.54 -9.65 13.24
N ILE A 102 -8.60 -9.60 12.43
CA ILE A 102 -9.24 -8.34 12.01
C ILE A 102 -9.68 -7.53 13.23
N ALA A 103 -10.46 -8.15 14.12
CA ALA A 103 -10.98 -7.47 15.30
C ALA A 103 -9.86 -7.01 16.26
N LEU A 104 -8.75 -7.75 16.35
CA LEU A 104 -7.60 -7.34 17.14
C LEU A 104 -6.89 -6.14 16.52
N ALA A 105 -6.69 -6.12 15.21
CA ALA A 105 -6.04 -5.03 14.49
C ALA A 105 -6.85 -3.72 14.64
N GLU A 106 -8.15 -3.78 14.37
CA GLU A 106 -9.05 -2.62 14.44
C GLU A 106 -9.12 -2.02 15.85
N ARG A 107 -9.26 -2.86 16.88
CA ARG A 107 -9.24 -2.42 18.29
C ARG A 107 -7.94 -1.72 18.69
N ASN A 108 -6.84 -2.01 17.99
CA ASN A 108 -5.55 -1.39 18.21
C ASN A 108 -5.26 -0.22 17.25
N GLY A 109 -6.26 0.26 16.50
CA GLY A 109 -6.12 1.40 15.59
C GLY A 109 -5.37 1.08 14.29
N PHE A 110 -5.25 -0.20 13.94
CA PHE A 110 -4.77 -0.60 12.62
C PHE A 110 -5.94 -0.73 11.65
N ARG A 111 -5.69 -0.38 10.40
CA ARG A 111 -6.54 -0.74 9.27
C ARG A 111 -6.11 -2.10 8.73
N VAL A 112 -7.04 -2.83 8.12
CA VAL A 112 -6.77 -4.16 7.58
C VAL A 112 -6.97 -4.17 6.07
N ALA A 113 -6.02 -4.76 5.35
CA ALA A 113 -6.23 -5.22 4.00
C ALA A 113 -5.95 -6.73 3.96
N TYR A 114 -6.73 -7.48 3.22
CA TYR A 114 -6.52 -8.91 3.11
C TYR A 114 -6.82 -9.42 1.70
N SER A 115 -6.23 -10.55 1.37
CA SER A 115 -6.53 -11.28 0.14
C SER A 115 -7.24 -12.60 0.45
N ASN A 116 -7.93 -13.17 -0.54
CA ASN A 116 -8.53 -14.50 -0.44
C ASN A 116 -8.34 -15.24 -1.78
N GLN A 117 -7.52 -16.29 -1.88
CA GLN A 117 -6.74 -16.90 -0.79
C GLN A 117 -5.36 -16.26 -0.56
N ALA A 118 -4.73 -15.67 -1.58
CA ALA A 118 -3.35 -15.20 -1.53
C ALA A 118 -3.14 -13.88 -2.28
N PHE A 119 -2.13 -13.11 -1.90
CA PHE A 119 -1.89 -11.76 -2.45
C PHE A 119 -1.75 -11.75 -3.97
N GLU A 120 -1.23 -12.81 -4.59
CA GLU A 120 -1.11 -12.92 -6.05
C GLU A 120 -2.44 -12.77 -6.79
N TYR A 121 -3.57 -13.04 -6.13
CA TYR A 121 -4.90 -12.79 -6.71
C TYR A 121 -5.07 -11.30 -7.07
N TRP A 122 -4.54 -10.37 -6.27
CA TRP A 122 -4.54 -8.95 -6.59
C TRP A 122 -3.82 -8.65 -7.91
N PHE A 123 -2.71 -9.33 -8.21
CA PHE A 123 -2.03 -9.18 -9.49
C PHE A 123 -2.87 -9.69 -10.66
N LEU A 124 -3.58 -10.81 -10.48
CA LEU A 124 -4.47 -11.34 -11.52
C LEU A 124 -5.59 -10.35 -11.85
N LEU A 125 -6.14 -9.67 -10.85
CA LEU A 125 -7.21 -8.69 -11.04
C LEU A 125 -6.81 -7.49 -11.91
N HIS A 126 -5.52 -7.22 -12.13
CA HIS A 126 -5.08 -6.19 -13.08
C HIS A 126 -5.42 -6.56 -14.53
N PHE A 127 -5.53 -7.85 -14.84
CA PHE A 127 -5.78 -8.32 -16.20
C PHE A 127 -7.25 -8.59 -16.44
N ASN A 128 -7.88 -9.39 -15.58
CA ASN A 128 -9.25 -9.86 -15.80
C ASN A 128 -10.04 -9.90 -14.49
N LEU A 129 -11.36 -9.84 -14.63
CA LEU A 129 -12.27 -10.18 -13.55
C LEU A 129 -12.34 -11.69 -13.41
N TYR A 130 -11.93 -12.21 -12.26
CA TYR A 130 -12.01 -13.63 -11.96
C TYR A 130 -13.16 -13.87 -10.97
N ARG A 131 -14.21 -14.55 -11.42
CA ARG A 131 -15.34 -14.98 -10.57
C ARG A 131 -15.32 -16.50 -10.47
N GLY A 132 -15.50 -17.01 -9.25
CA GLY A 132 -15.48 -18.44 -8.96
C GLY A 132 -14.18 -18.93 -8.31
N PRO A 133 -14.14 -20.22 -7.93
CA PRO A 133 -13.04 -20.77 -7.16
C PRO A 133 -11.79 -20.92 -8.03
N ILE A 134 -10.76 -20.13 -7.72
CA ILE A 134 -9.41 -20.33 -8.26
C ILE A 134 -8.48 -20.48 -7.08
N HIS A 135 -7.92 -21.69 -6.94
CA HIS A 135 -7.01 -21.99 -5.85
C HIS A 135 -5.66 -21.31 -6.05
N ARG A 136 -5.01 -20.90 -4.95
CA ARG A 136 -3.74 -20.15 -4.98
C ARG A 136 -2.61 -20.83 -5.75
N ASN A 137 -2.62 -22.16 -5.80
CA ASN A 137 -1.64 -22.97 -6.53
C ASN A 137 -1.64 -22.69 -8.05
N SER A 138 -2.73 -22.15 -8.60
CA SER A 138 -2.82 -21.78 -10.02
C SER A 138 -2.25 -20.38 -10.31
N TYR A 139 -2.15 -19.49 -9.32
CA TYR A 139 -1.86 -18.07 -9.55
C TYR A 139 -0.50 -17.85 -10.20
N ALA A 140 0.55 -18.55 -9.76
CA ALA A 140 1.89 -18.39 -10.32
C ALA A 140 1.94 -18.70 -11.83
N ASN A 141 1.28 -19.79 -12.25
CA ASN A 141 1.20 -20.18 -13.67
C ASN A 141 0.37 -19.18 -14.48
N MET A 142 -0.74 -18.70 -13.92
CA MET A 142 -1.58 -17.69 -14.57
C MET A 142 -0.82 -16.37 -14.75
N LEU A 143 -0.15 -15.89 -13.70
CA LEU A 143 0.68 -14.68 -13.77
C LEU A 143 1.82 -14.85 -14.76
N THR A 144 2.44 -16.02 -14.82
CA THR A 144 3.49 -16.30 -15.79
C THR A 144 2.98 -16.18 -17.22
N LYS A 145 1.80 -16.73 -17.53
CA LYS A 145 1.18 -16.62 -18.84
C LYS A 145 0.77 -15.19 -19.19
N LEU A 146 0.16 -14.46 -18.25
CA LEU A 146 -0.33 -13.10 -18.47
C LEU A 146 0.79 -12.07 -18.61
N THR A 147 1.88 -12.26 -17.87
CA THR A 147 3.03 -11.34 -17.91
C THR A 147 4.09 -11.77 -18.91
N GLY A 148 4.12 -13.03 -19.34
CA GLY A 148 5.26 -13.58 -20.09
C GLY A 148 6.58 -13.61 -19.30
N LEU A 149 6.52 -13.50 -17.97
CA LEU A 149 7.67 -13.62 -17.06
C LEU A 149 7.38 -14.72 -16.05
N THR A 150 8.33 -15.62 -15.82
CA THR A 150 8.20 -16.61 -14.74
C THR A 150 7.96 -15.91 -13.41
N TYR A 151 6.80 -16.17 -12.81
CA TYR A 151 6.44 -15.62 -11.51
C TYR A 151 7.39 -16.15 -10.42
N SER A 152 7.87 -15.26 -9.56
CA SER A 152 8.76 -15.58 -8.45
C SER A 152 8.42 -14.73 -7.23
N LYS A 153 8.64 -15.29 -6.04
CA LYS A 153 8.55 -14.57 -4.75
C LYS A 153 9.91 -14.02 -4.28
N ALA A 154 10.90 -13.97 -5.18
CA ALA A 154 12.21 -13.41 -4.88
C ALA A 154 12.13 -11.90 -4.60
N GLU A 155 13.08 -11.41 -3.81
CA GLU A 155 13.21 -9.99 -3.48
C GLU A 155 13.27 -9.14 -4.76
N GLY A 156 12.55 -8.01 -4.74
CA GLY A 156 12.41 -7.09 -5.85
C GLY A 156 11.37 -7.49 -6.90
N PHE A 157 10.90 -8.75 -6.92
CA PHE A 157 9.93 -9.18 -7.94
C PHE A 157 8.57 -8.49 -7.77
N GLY A 158 8.12 -8.28 -6.52
CA GLY A 158 6.88 -7.54 -6.23
C GLY A 158 6.91 -6.10 -6.76
N ALA A 159 8.06 -5.41 -6.62
CA ALA A 159 8.27 -4.08 -7.16
C ALA A 159 8.30 -4.07 -8.71
N LYS A 160 8.91 -5.10 -9.32
CA LYS A 160 8.91 -5.28 -10.77
C LYS A 160 7.48 -5.46 -11.31
N LEU A 161 6.67 -6.27 -10.63
CA LEU A 161 5.26 -6.44 -10.98
C LEU A 161 4.48 -5.14 -10.82
N TYR A 162 4.64 -4.41 -9.70
CA TYR A 162 3.97 -3.12 -9.51
C TYR A 162 4.21 -2.18 -10.69
N ASN A 163 5.48 -1.95 -11.05
CA ASN A 163 5.81 -1.03 -12.13
C ASN A 163 5.21 -1.45 -13.49
N ARG A 164 5.14 -2.76 -13.74
CA ARG A 164 4.53 -3.29 -14.97
C ARG A 164 3.01 -3.17 -14.97
N LEU A 165 2.38 -3.36 -13.82
CA LEU A 165 0.93 -3.42 -13.67
C LEU A 165 0.29 -2.06 -13.34
N LEU A 166 1.08 -1.04 -13.02
CA LEU A 166 0.59 0.27 -12.57
C LEU A 166 -0.47 0.89 -13.50
N HIS A 167 -0.25 0.83 -14.82
CA HIS A 167 -1.19 1.36 -15.80
C HIS A 167 -2.55 0.64 -15.82
N LEU A 168 -2.62 -0.59 -15.29
CA LEU A 168 -3.83 -1.40 -15.15
C LEU A 168 -4.47 -1.30 -13.76
N GLN A 169 -3.88 -0.54 -12.84
CA GLN A 169 -4.38 -0.44 -11.47
C GLN A 169 -5.84 0.03 -11.36
N PRO A 170 -6.35 0.98 -12.19
CA PRO A 170 -7.77 1.31 -12.18
C PRO A 170 -8.67 0.12 -12.51
N GLN A 171 -8.24 -0.75 -13.43
CA GLN A 171 -8.95 -1.97 -13.78
C GLN A 171 -8.92 -2.99 -12.63
N ALA A 172 -7.79 -3.12 -11.94
CA ALA A 172 -7.66 -3.97 -10.75
C ALA A 172 -8.63 -3.55 -9.64
N ILE A 173 -8.72 -2.25 -9.35
CA ILE A 173 -9.65 -1.70 -8.36
C ILE A 173 -11.09 -2.01 -8.76
N LYS A 174 -11.46 -1.73 -10.03
CA LYS A 174 -12.80 -2.05 -10.57
C LYS A 174 -13.13 -3.54 -10.40
N ASN A 175 -12.18 -4.42 -10.72
CA ASN A 175 -12.36 -5.86 -10.61
C ASN A 175 -12.51 -6.30 -9.14
N ALA A 176 -11.66 -5.80 -8.24
CA ALA A 176 -11.75 -6.10 -6.81
C ALA A 176 -13.11 -5.68 -6.22
N THR A 177 -13.61 -4.48 -6.56
CA THR A 177 -14.94 -4.04 -6.12
C THR A 177 -16.06 -4.93 -6.65
N ALA A 178 -15.91 -5.51 -7.84
CA ALA A 178 -16.91 -6.39 -8.44
C ALA A 178 -16.88 -7.83 -7.89
N VAL A 179 -15.84 -8.22 -7.14
CA VAL A 179 -15.71 -9.52 -6.48
C VAL A 179 -16.27 -9.49 -5.05
N ILE A 180 -16.29 -8.32 -4.41
CA ILE A 180 -16.81 -8.13 -3.04
C ILE A 180 -18.35 -8.07 -3.01
N LYS A 181 -18.99 -7.83 -4.17
CA LYS A 181 -20.45 -7.81 -4.32
C LYS A 181 -20.99 -9.21 -4.62
#